data_AF-U9TJ41-F1
#
_entry.id   AF-U9TJ41-F1
#
_cell.length_a   1.000
_cell.length_b   1.000
_cell.length_c   1.000
_cell.angle_alpha   90.00
_cell.angle_beta   90.00
_cell.angle_gamma   90.00
#
_symmetry.space_group_name_H-M   'P 1'
#
loop_
_entity.id
_entity.type
_entity.pdbx_description
1 polymer ?
#
loop_
_entity_poly.entity_id
_entity_poly.type
_entity_poly.pdbx_seq_one_letter_code
_entity_poly.pdbx_strand_id
1 'polypeptide(L)'
;NEWQEISKLIIILEDFAGATEYLGGSKYATISLMYSVLAMIKQKILPDNDSNVEDIDLTNSDTAFDDDVGYEDAPEDESISEQPKRRKININTPQNCTDLEKRVKAALYRSMNHYWEVPQEQGMLAALLDPRFKELRFASNSLRIRTQEQLKSAYQKMKNLTSNEDQESELQPVSC
;
A
#
# COMPACT_ATOMS: atom_id res chain seq x y z
N ASN A 1 -11.46 17.64 21.08
CA ASN A 1 -12.84 17.90 20.61
C ASN A 1 -13.10 16.95 19.45
N GLU A 2 -14.09 16.06 19.56
CA GLU A 2 -14.37 15.00 18.58
C GLU A 2 -14.52 15.53 17.14
N TRP A 3 -15.16 16.69 16.96
CA TRP A 3 -15.32 17.31 15.65
C TRP A 3 -14.00 17.71 14.99
N GLN A 4 -13.00 18.10 15.79
CA GLN A 4 -11.67 18.41 15.28
C GLN A 4 -10.95 17.14 14.81
N GLU A 5 -11.14 16.02 15.52
CA GLU A 5 -10.58 14.73 15.11
C GLU A 5 -11.25 14.21 13.84
N ILE A 6 -12.57 14.32 13.72
CA ILE A 6 -13.29 13.98 12.47
C ILE A 6 -12.77 14.82 11.29
N SER A 7 -12.52 16.12 11.51
CA SER A 7 -11.98 17.00 10.46
C SER A 7 -10.60 16.55 9.98
N LYS A 8 -9.74 16.06 10.89
CA LYS A 8 -8.44 15.48 10.52
C LYS A 8 -8.59 14.18 9.73
N LEU A 9 -9.56 13.33 10.09
CA LEU A 9 -9.84 12.09 9.36
C LEU A 9 -10.29 12.36 7.92
N ILE A 10 -11.12 13.39 7.70
CA ILE A 10 -11.54 13.80 6.35
C ILE A 10 -10.31 14.11 5.49
N ILE A 11 -9.37 14.89 6.02
CA ILE A 11 -8.14 15.25 5.30
C ILE A 11 -7.31 14.02 4.94
N ILE A 12 -7.19 13.05 5.86
CA ILE A 12 -6.45 11.80 5.59
C ILE A 12 -7.13 10.97 4.49
N LEU A 13 -8.46 10.81 4.58
CA LEU A 13 -9.22 9.93 3.69
C LEU A 13 -9.47 10.55 2.30
N GLU A 14 -9.39 11.87 2.16
CA GLU A 14 -9.53 12.57 0.89
C GLU A 14 -8.53 12.07 -0.17
N ASP A 15 -7.28 11.82 0.23
CA ASP A 15 -6.25 11.29 -0.66
C ASP A 15 -6.57 9.87 -1.16
N PHE A 16 -7.21 9.05 -0.31
CA PHE A 16 -7.66 7.71 -0.70
C PHE A 16 -8.85 7.78 -1.64
N ALA A 17 -9.83 8.65 -1.35
CA ALA A 17 -10.97 8.88 -2.22
C ALA A 17 -10.51 9.30 -3.62
N GLY A 18 -9.66 10.32 -3.71
CA GLY A 18 -9.10 10.80 -4.99
C GLY A 18 -8.31 9.72 -5.74
N ALA A 19 -7.52 8.91 -5.03
CA ALA A 19 -6.79 7.81 -5.66
C ALA A 19 -7.71 6.70 -6.17
N THR A 20 -8.73 6.31 -5.41
CA THR A 20 -9.69 5.28 -5.83
C THR A 20 -10.53 5.74 -7.01
N GLU A 21 -10.92 7.01 -7.07
CA GLU A 21 -11.60 7.60 -8.22
C GLU A 21 -10.68 7.61 -9.45
N TYR A 22 -9.44 8.08 -9.29
CA TYR A 22 -8.47 8.15 -10.38
C TYR A 22 -8.10 6.77 -10.94
N LEU A 23 -7.87 5.79 -10.06
CA LEU A 23 -7.55 4.41 -10.46
C LEU A 23 -8.79 3.69 -11.02
N GLY A 24 -9.96 3.88 -10.41
CA GLY A 24 -11.22 3.28 -10.85
C GLY A 24 -11.72 3.81 -12.19
N GLY A 25 -11.42 5.07 -12.51
CA GLY A 25 -11.68 5.68 -13.82
C GLY A 25 -10.70 5.25 -14.92
N SER A 26 -9.58 4.61 -14.57
CA SER A 26 -8.62 4.13 -15.56
C SER A 26 -9.06 2.83 -16.20
N LYS A 27 -9.07 2.78 -17.54
CA LYS A 27 -9.30 1.53 -18.28
C LYS A 27 -8.24 0.46 -17.98
N TYR A 28 -7.02 0.88 -17.63
CA TYR A 28 -5.90 0.00 -17.30
C TYR A 28 -5.08 0.60 -16.16
N ALA A 29 -5.26 0.07 -14.94
CA ALA A 29 -4.40 0.39 -13.81
C ALA A 29 -3.05 -0.34 -13.96
N THR A 30 -2.08 0.30 -14.61
CA THR A 30 -0.74 -0.27 -14.78
C THR A 30 0.03 -0.26 -13.46
N ILE A 31 0.99 -1.20 -13.30
CA ILE A 31 1.85 -1.25 -12.10
C ILE A 31 2.56 0.09 -11.86
N SER A 32 3.06 0.73 -12.92
CA SER A 32 3.66 2.07 -12.88
C SER A 32 2.74 3.12 -12.24
N LEU A 33 1.48 3.16 -12.69
CA LEU A 33 0.46 4.07 -12.21
C LEU A 33 0.10 3.77 -10.76
N MET A 34 -0.28 2.52 -10.45
CA MET A 34 -0.65 2.10 -9.10
C MET A 34 0.48 2.38 -8.11
N TYR A 35 1.71 2.01 -8.47
CA TYR A 35 2.88 2.21 -7.61
C TYR A 35 3.15 3.69 -7.34
N SER A 36 3.04 4.55 -8.36
CA SER A 36 3.23 6.00 -8.20
C SER A 36 2.20 6.61 -7.25
N VAL A 37 0.92 6.24 -7.38
CA VAL A 37 -0.17 6.74 -6.53
C VAL A 37 0.01 6.27 -5.09
N LEU A 38 0.30 4.98 -4.89
CA LEU A 38 0.52 4.41 -3.57
C LEU A 38 1.75 5.02 -2.88
N ALA A 39 2.83 5.27 -3.63
CA ALA A 39 4.03 5.92 -3.10
C ALA A 39 3.73 7.34 -2.60
N MET A 40 2.90 8.10 -3.32
CA MET A 40 2.47 9.44 -2.90
C MET A 40 1.62 9.40 -1.64
N ILE A 41 0.62 8.51 -1.57
CA ILE A 41 -0.21 8.35 -0.36
C ILE A 41 0.66 7.95 0.83
N LYS A 42 1.53 6.94 0.68
CA LYS A 42 2.42 6.45 1.74
C LYS A 42 3.29 7.56 2.33
N GLN A 43 3.75 8.51 1.52
CA GLN A 43 4.52 9.65 2.01
C GLN A 43 3.68 10.61 2.86
N LYS A 44 2.41 10.83 2.50
CA LYS A 44 1.52 11.74 3.22
C LYS A 44 1.05 11.19 4.57
N ILE A 45 0.93 9.87 4.67
CA ILE A 45 0.48 9.19 5.90
C ILE A 45 1.63 8.53 6.67
N LEU A 46 2.88 8.84 6.33
CA LEU A 46 4.05 8.27 6.99
C LEU A 46 3.96 8.53 8.50
N PRO A 47 3.95 7.49 9.35
CA PRO A 47 3.87 7.68 10.80
C PRO A 47 5.14 8.34 11.33
N ASP A 48 5.00 9.15 12.38
CA ASP A 48 6.15 9.65 13.12
C ASP A 48 6.88 8.46 13.80
N ASN A 49 8.22 8.47 13.77
CA ASN A 49 9.07 7.40 14.33
C ASN A 49 8.84 7.14 15.84
N ASP A 50 8.21 8.07 16.55
CA ASP A 50 7.97 8.04 18.00
C ASP A 50 6.54 7.59 18.37
N SER A 51 5.82 7.03 17.39
CA SER A 51 4.43 6.62 17.58
C SER A 51 4.37 5.24 18.26
N ASN A 52 4.18 5.24 19.58
CA ASN A 52 3.79 4.04 20.36
C ASN A 52 2.34 3.63 20.02
N VAL A 53 2.07 3.36 18.75
CA VAL A 53 0.75 2.94 18.27
C VAL A 53 0.72 1.43 18.24
N GLU A 54 -0.20 0.84 19.00
CA GLU A 54 -0.47 -0.59 19.02
C GLU A 54 -0.50 -1.17 17.61
N ASP A 55 0.16 -2.31 17.42
CA ASP A 55 0.17 -3.02 16.15
C ASP A 55 -1.23 -3.55 15.87
N ILE A 56 -1.74 -3.26 14.68
CA ILE A 56 -3.01 -3.83 14.21
C ILE A 56 -2.69 -5.21 13.68
N ASP A 57 -3.37 -6.22 14.22
CA ASP A 57 -3.29 -7.56 13.69
C ASP A 57 -4.04 -7.63 12.35
N LEU A 58 -3.29 -7.76 11.25
CA LEU A 58 -3.83 -7.90 9.90
C LEU A 58 -3.96 -9.38 9.48
N THR A 59 -3.65 -10.33 10.37
CA THR A 59 -3.72 -11.77 10.09
C THR A 59 -5.06 -12.40 10.47
N ASN A 60 -5.81 -11.73 11.34
CA ASN A 60 -7.17 -12.09 11.72
C ASN A 60 -8.19 -11.33 10.85
N SER A 61 -9.35 -11.94 10.60
CA SER A 61 -10.47 -11.30 9.89
C SER A 61 -11.24 -10.31 10.75
N ASP A 62 -10.96 -10.27 12.06
CA ASP A 62 -11.49 -9.24 12.94
C ASP A 62 -11.03 -7.87 12.44
N THR A 63 -12.00 -7.01 12.17
CA THR A 63 -11.73 -5.69 11.60
C THR A 63 -11.19 -4.77 12.68
N ALA A 64 -10.42 -3.75 12.31
CA ALA A 64 -9.91 -2.73 13.23
C ALA A 64 -11.01 -1.94 14.00
N PHE A 65 -12.29 -2.26 13.76
CA PHE A 65 -13.45 -1.69 14.42
C PHE A 65 -14.14 -2.64 15.40
N ASP A 66 -13.68 -3.91 15.53
CA ASP A 66 -14.36 -4.93 16.33
C ASP A 66 -13.92 -4.98 17.81
N ASP A 67 -12.70 -4.50 18.13
CA ASP A 67 -12.11 -4.58 19.48
C ASP A 67 -12.60 -3.50 20.46
N ASP A 68 -12.98 -2.32 19.95
CA ASP A 68 -13.28 -1.12 20.77
C ASP A 68 -14.79 -0.81 20.84
N VAL A 69 -15.62 -1.70 20.31
CA VAL A 69 -17.09 -1.60 20.38
C VAL A 69 -17.59 -2.36 21.61
N GLY A 70 -17.90 -1.62 22.68
CA GLY A 70 -18.64 -2.18 23.79
C GLY A 70 -19.97 -2.72 23.29
N TYR A 71 -20.22 -4.02 23.44
CA TYR A 71 -21.49 -4.62 23.03
C TYR A 71 -22.48 -4.58 24.20
N GLU A 72 -23.76 -4.36 23.91
CA GLU A 72 -24.80 -4.64 24.90
C GLU A 72 -24.90 -6.14 25.11
N ASP A 73 -25.05 -6.57 26.36
CA ASP A 73 -25.30 -7.98 26.68
C ASP A 73 -26.57 -8.44 25.94
N ALA A 74 -26.46 -9.59 25.27
CA ALA A 74 -27.62 -10.21 24.66
C ALA A 74 -28.62 -10.59 25.77
N PRO A 75 -29.94 -10.34 25.60
CA PRO A 75 -30.92 -10.82 26.56
C PRO A 75 -30.81 -12.35 26.66
N GLU A 76 -30.90 -12.88 27.89
CA GLU A 76 -30.66 -14.30 28.21
C GLU A 76 -31.52 -15.30 27.42
N ASP A 77 -32.58 -14.83 26.75
CA ASP A 77 -33.57 -15.63 26.00
C ASP A 77 -33.33 -15.73 24.48
N GLU A 78 -32.24 -15.20 23.91
CA GLU A 78 -31.97 -15.34 22.47
C GLU A 78 -31.33 -16.69 22.09
N SER A 79 -32.11 -17.55 21.40
CA SER A 79 -31.65 -18.82 20.85
C SER A 79 -30.41 -18.68 19.96
N ILE A 80 -29.44 -19.58 20.11
CA ILE A 80 -28.22 -19.65 19.30
C ILE A 80 -28.59 -19.98 17.84
N SER A 81 -28.69 -18.94 17.00
CA SER A 81 -28.82 -19.05 15.55
C SER A 81 -27.43 -18.99 14.90
N GLU A 82 -27.20 -19.78 13.85
CA GLU A 82 -25.96 -19.84 13.05
C GLU A 82 -25.74 -18.62 12.14
N GLN A 83 -26.64 -17.63 12.14
CA GLN A 83 -26.44 -16.38 11.41
C GLN A 83 -25.48 -15.43 12.15
N PRO A 84 -24.71 -14.58 11.44
CA PRO A 84 -23.88 -13.57 12.08
C PRO A 84 -24.76 -12.67 12.96
N LYS A 85 -24.61 -12.82 14.28
CA LYS A 85 -25.37 -12.04 15.27
C LYS A 85 -25.05 -10.56 15.06
N ARG A 86 -26.06 -9.78 14.66
CA ARG A 86 -25.98 -8.31 14.74
C ARG A 86 -25.90 -7.94 16.22
N ARG A 87 -24.70 -7.70 16.73
CA ARG A 87 -24.50 -7.28 18.11
C ARG A 87 -24.85 -5.80 18.24
N LYS A 88 -25.59 -5.42 19.28
CA LYS A 88 -25.89 -4.02 19.57
C LYS A 88 -24.65 -3.37 20.16
N ILE A 89 -24.27 -2.22 19.61
CA ILE A 89 -23.13 -1.42 20.08
C ILE A 89 -23.65 -0.46 21.16
N ASN A 90 -22.96 -0.39 22.29
CA ASN A 90 -23.22 0.54 23.38
C ASN A 90 -22.74 1.95 22.98
N ILE A 91 -23.69 2.81 22.61
CA ILE A 91 -23.44 4.20 22.22
C ILE A 91 -23.41 5.18 23.41
N ASN A 92 -23.62 4.69 24.64
CA ASN A 92 -23.66 5.55 25.83
C ASN A 92 -22.28 5.88 26.39
N THR A 93 -21.23 5.21 25.90
CA THR A 93 -19.84 5.47 26.26
C THR A 93 -19.16 6.21 25.10
N PRO A 94 -18.69 7.46 25.30
CA PRO A 94 -18.00 8.19 24.24
C PRO A 94 -16.69 7.48 23.88
N GLN A 95 -16.37 7.46 22.59
CA GLN A 95 -15.17 6.81 22.09
C GLN A 95 -13.91 7.59 22.49
N ASN A 96 -12.83 6.89 22.83
CA ASN A 96 -11.55 7.52 23.11
C ASN A 96 -10.87 7.99 21.81
N CYS A 97 -10.93 9.29 21.54
CA CYS A 97 -10.31 9.92 20.37
C CYS A 97 -8.85 10.36 20.58
N THR A 98 -8.19 9.91 21.66
CA THR A 98 -6.79 10.28 21.93
C THR A 98 -5.87 9.72 20.84
N ASP A 99 -5.04 10.59 20.27
CA ASP A 99 -4.10 10.25 19.18
C ASP A 99 -4.75 9.54 17.98
N LEU A 100 -6.05 9.72 17.76
CA LEU A 100 -6.82 9.04 16.71
C LEU A 100 -6.19 9.22 15.32
N GLU A 101 -5.76 10.45 15.00
CA GLU A 101 -5.08 10.75 13.75
C GLU A 101 -3.83 9.87 13.53
N LYS A 102 -3.00 9.72 14.57
CA LYS A 102 -1.76 8.91 14.50
C LYS A 102 -2.10 7.43 14.37
N ARG A 103 -3.08 6.95 15.15
CA ARG A 103 -3.56 5.56 15.09
C ARG A 103 -4.05 5.22 13.69
N VAL A 104 -4.87 6.08 13.09
CA VAL A 104 -5.41 5.88 11.74
C VAL A 104 -4.31 5.94 10.66
N LYS A 105 -3.38 6.90 10.72
CA LYS A 105 -2.25 6.94 9.78
C LYS A 105 -1.39 5.68 9.84
N ALA A 106 -1.04 5.23 11.05
CA ALA A 106 -0.29 4.00 11.25
C ALA A 106 -1.04 2.76 10.74
N ALA A 107 -2.35 2.67 11.02
CA ALA A 107 -3.23 1.62 10.55
C ALA A 107 -3.24 1.51 9.02
N LEU A 108 -3.45 2.64 8.35
CA LEU A 108 -3.49 2.74 6.90
C LEU A 108 -2.13 2.44 6.28
N TYR A 109 -1.05 2.98 6.85
CA TYR A 109 0.31 2.76 6.36
C TYR A 109 0.69 1.28 6.43
N ARG A 110 0.42 0.62 7.56
CA ARG A 110 0.64 -0.83 7.75
C ARG A 110 -0.20 -1.64 6.76
N SER A 111 -1.50 -1.35 6.66
CA SER A 111 -2.41 -2.00 5.70
C SER A 111 -1.91 -1.88 4.27
N MET A 112 -1.47 -0.69 3.85
CA MET A 112 -0.92 -0.48 2.50
C MET A 112 0.40 -1.21 2.25
N ASN A 113 1.19 -1.53 3.28
CA ASN A 113 2.38 -2.35 3.15
C ASN A 113 2.05 -3.84 3.10
N HIS A 114 1.05 -4.27 3.87
CA HIS A 114 0.60 -5.66 3.92
C HIS A 114 -0.11 -6.09 2.63
N TYR A 115 -1.13 -5.33 2.19
CA TYR A 115 -1.93 -5.69 1.02
C TYR A 115 -1.27 -5.36 -0.32
N TRP A 116 -0.28 -4.46 -0.33
CA TRP A 116 0.43 -4.06 -1.55
C TRP A 116 1.94 -4.32 -1.47
N GLU A 117 2.29 -5.61 -1.45
CA GLU A 117 3.66 -6.11 -1.38
C GLU A 117 4.35 -6.16 -2.75
N VAL A 118 4.18 -5.13 -3.58
CA VAL A 118 5.02 -4.98 -4.78
C VAL A 118 6.39 -4.50 -4.32
N PRO A 119 7.48 -5.27 -4.55
CA PRO A 119 8.77 -4.85 -4.03
C PRO A 119 9.21 -3.57 -4.75
N GLN A 120 9.87 -2.69 -3.98
CA GLN A 120 10.17 -1.32 -4.41
C GLN A 120 10.90 -1.29 -5.74
N GLU A 121 11.82 -2.22 -5.97
CA GLU A 121 12.63 -2.27 -7.19
C GLU A 121 11.77 -2.51 -8.43
N GLN A 122 10.83 -3.46 -8.38
CA GLN A 122 9.92 -3.76 -9.48
C GLN A 122 8.99 -2.59 -9.77
N GLY A 123 8.40 -1.98 -8.74
CA GLY A 123 7.53 -0.83 -8.89
C GLY A 123 8.25 0.38 -9.49
N MET A 124 9.46 0.65 -9.02
CA MET A 124 10.32 1.73 -9.52
C MET A 124 10.77 1.48 -10.97
N LEU A 125 11.19 0.26 -11.31
CA LEU A 125 11.57 -0.10 -12.67
C LEU A 125 10.37 -0.02 -13.63
N ALA A 126 9.21 -0.52 -13.22
CA ALA A 126 7.98 -0.41 -14.03
C ALA A 126 7.60 1.05 -14.29
N ALA A 127 7.69 1.92 -13.27
CA ALA A 127 7.46 3.35 -13.43
C ALA A 127 8.51 4.03 -14.32
N LEU A 128 9.78 3.65 -14.21
CA LEU A 128 10.86 4.20 -15.04
C LEU A 128 10.71 3.83 -16.52
N LEU A 129 10.19 2.65 -16.82
CA LEU A 129 9.94 2.15 -18.17
C LEU A 129 8.64 2.70 -18.79
N ASP A 130 7.73 3.23 -17.97
CA ASP A 130 6.51 3.88 -18.45
C ASP A 130 6.78 5.36 -18.79
N PRO A 131 6.60 5.81 -20.05
CA PRO A 131 6.84 7.19 -20.45
C PRO A 131 6.12 8.23 -19.57
N ARG A 132 4.95 7.90 -19.02
CA ARG A 132 4.15 8.80 -18.16
C ARG A 132 4.79 9.02 -16.79
N PHE A 133 5.55 8.05 -16.31
CA PHE A 133 6.14 8.04 -14.96
C PHE A 133 7.67 7.97 -14.97
N LYS A 134 8.30 8.02 -16.15
CA LYS A 134 9.76 7.93 -16.38
C LYS A 134 10.58 8.89 -15.53
N GLU A 135 10.02 10.05 -15.22
CA GLU A 135 10.70 11.04 -14.37
C GLU A 135 10.74 10.65 -12.90
N LEU A 136 9.91 9.72 -12.44
CA LEU A 136 9.85 9.23 -11.05
C LEU A 136 9.68 10.37 -10.03
N ARG A 137 8.83 11.36 -10.34
CA ARG A 137 8.62 12.57 -9.51
C ARG A 137 8.10 12.27 -8.10
N PHE A 138 7.48 11.12 -7.91
CA PHE A 138 7.00 10.65 -6.61
C PHE A 138 8.11 10.07 -5.71
N ALA A 139 9.34 9.91 -6.21
CA ALA A 139 10.45 9.29 -5.49
C ALA A 139 11.55 10.30 -5.12
N SER A 140 12.31 10.00 -4.07
CA SER A 140 13.49 10.79 -3.68
C SER A 140 14.59 10.72 -4.73
N ASN A 141 15.44 11.74 -4.80
CA ASN A 141 16.55 11.78 -5.77
C ASN A 141 17.51 10.58 -5.62
N SER A 142 17.79 10.14 -4.39
CA SER A 142 18.62 8.96 -4.15
C SER A 142 17.99 7.68 -4.73
N LEU A 143 16.69 7.49 -4.54
CA LEU A 143 15.96 6.34 -5.08
C LEU A 143 15.88 6.39 -6.62
N ARG A 144 15.71 7.58 -7.19
CA ARG A 144 15.72 7.81 -8.64
C ARG A 144 17.06 7.40 -9.26
N ILE A 145 18.16 7.87 -8.69
CA ILE A 145 19.53 7.54 -9.15
C ILE A 145 19.76 6.03 -9.08
N ARG A 146 19.47 5.40 -7.92
CA ARG A 146 19.61 3.96 -7.74
C ARG A 146 18.82 3.17 -8.80
N THR A 147 17.58 3.56 -9.07
CA THR A 147 16.74 2.86 -10.06
C THR A 147 17.31 2.99 -11.47
N GLN A 148 17.85 4.16 -11.84
CA GLN A 148 18.50 4.36 -13.14
C GLN A 148 19.77 3.50 -13.27
N GLU A 149 20.57 3.40 -12.21
CA GLU A 149 21.74 2.53 -12.18
C GLU A 149 21.36 1.06 -12.33
N GLN A 150 20.32 0.61 -11.63
CA GLN A 150 19.78 -0.75 -11.76
C GLN A 150 19.37 -1.07 -13.21
N LEU A 151 18.64 -0.16 -13.86
CA LEU A 151 18.26 -0.33 -15.27
C LEU A 151 19.48 -0.38 -16.19
N LYS A 152 20.47 0.50 -15.96
CA LYS A 152 21.70 0.54 -16.76
C LYS A 152 22.51 -0.76 -16.62
N SER A 153 22.66 -1.25 -15.39
CA SER A 153 23.35 -2.52 -15.11
C SER A 153 22.61 -3.70 -15.74
N ALA A 154 21.28 -3.75 -15.64
CA ALA A 154 20.47 -4.78 -16.28
C ALA A 154 20.64 -4.78 -17.81
N TYR A 155 20.60 -3.60 -18.43
CA TYR A 155 20.83 -3.45 -19.87
C TYR A 155 22.24 -3.92 -20.28
N GLN A 156 23.29 -3.50 -19.55
CA GLN A 156 24.66 -3.92 -19.82
C GLN A 156 24.83 -5.43 -19.71
N LYS A 157 24.21 -6.05 -18.70
CA LYS A 157 24.22 -7.51 -18.52
C LYS A 157 23.58 -8.22 -19.72
N MET A 158 22.42 -7.76 -20.17
CA MET A 158 21.75 -8.33 -21.36
C MET A 158 22.59 -8.16 -22.62
N LYS A 159 23.15 -6.97 -22.84
CA LYS A 159 24.02 -6.69 -24.00
C LYS A 159 25.26 -7.58 -24.04
N ASN A 160 25.87 -7.85 -22.89
CA ASN A 160 27.04 -8.73 -22.82
C ASN A 160 26.67 -10.19 -23.07
N LEU A 161 25.50 -10.65 -22.60
CA LEU A 161 24.99 -12.00 -22.87
C LEU A 161 24.78 -12.23 -24.37
N THR A 162 24.09 -11.31 -25.05
CA THR A 162 23.85 -11.42 -26.50
C THR A 162 25.15 -11.43 -27.30
N SER A 163 26.14 -10.65 -26.87
CA SER A 163 27.46 -10.61 -27.55
C SER A 163 28.25 -11.92 -27.41
N ASN A 164 28.01 -12.69 -26.35
CA ASN A 164 28.67 -13.98 -26.12
C ASN A 164 27.96 -15.13 -26.86
N GLU A 165 26.62 -15.09 -26.97
CA GLU A 165 25.83 -16.07 -27.72
C GLU A 165 26.14 -16.04 -29.24
N ASP A 166 26.35 -14.84 -29.80
CA ASP A 166 26.76 -14.69 -31.20
C ASP A 166 28.13 -15.35 -31.47
N GLN A 167 29.07 -15.26 -30.52
CA GLN A 167 30.41 -15.88 -30.65
C GLN A 167 30.39 -17.40 -30.48
N GLU A 168 29.48 -17.95 -29.68
CA GLU A 168 29.36 -19.40 -29.47
C GLU A 168 28.66 -20.10 -30.63
N SER A 169 27.78 -19.38 -31.36
CA SER A 169 27.10 -19.88 -32.56
C SER A 169 28.02 -20.00 -33.80
N GLU A 170 29.07 -19.17 -33.91
CA GLU A 170 30.07 -19.25 -34.99
C GLU A 170 31.08 -20.40 -34.82
N LEU A 171 31.12 -21.04 -33.64
CA LEU A 171 32.08 -22.11 -33.31
C LEU A 171 31.53 -23.53 -33.50
N GLN A 172 30.29 -23.71 -33.98
CA GLN A 172 29.74 -25.03 -34.30
C GLN A 172 30.24 -25.47 -35.69
N PRO A 173 31.09 -26.52 -35.81
CA PRO A 173 31.56 -26.99 -37.10
C PRO A 173 30.40 -27.65 -37.87
N VAL A 174 30.18 -27.20 -39.10
CA VAL A 174 29.32 -27.88 -40.07
C VAL A 174 29.94 -29.26 -40.33
N SER A 175 29.37 -30.32 -39.76
CA SER A 175 29.73 -31.70 -40.15
C SER A 175 29.10 -32.00 -41.50
N CYS A 176 29.95 -32.18 -42.51
CA CYS A 176 29.60 -32.76 -43.80
C CYS A 176 29.23 -34.24 -43.68
#